data_AF-A0A4T0X511-F1
#
_entry.id   AF-A0A4T0X511-F1
#
_cell.length_a   1.000
_cell.length_b   1.000
_cell.length_c   1.000
_cell.angle_alpha   90.00
_cell.angle_beta   90.00
_cell.angle_gamma   90.00
#
_symmetry.space_group_name_H-M   'P 1'
#
loop_
_entity.id
_entity.type
_entity.pdbx_description
1 polymer ?
#
loop_
_entity_poly.entity_id
_entity_poly.type
_entity_poly.pdbx_seq_one_letter_code
_entity_poly.pdbx_strand_id
1 'polypeptide(L)'
;MSSDEDLQKYNETTSKDLRIVETKRKTQEALNRVLNKKLVSGKVTTLSTSGEDKQSTYVKYTSAQLGNSTDAEGRQLSRQRIIKVTDEHVDPMLPSSFQIRKAPPGPQTDSIVPVLHNNDGNADLSKTDQKKWNITPAVSNWKNTKGFIIGIENRVLNSAQRGTSLTPAQIERSTKKFTTLSDALKEAEKKAKEDLAMRSSWRKQKVIEKSTDTKERLSKLAEEARKSRQYDQNLQGMSKQERREERRRRAQEELKRDKTTTRDKIRRLAKDQGREVSDRVLMSVTEAFKKKQDEAVFDSSIYLKSGSNATNQDEDKVYDTPLFSQEAVLSDVYRTRNSHSQSGLNSKSSVTESNYTAMTFVKETDTSEIEEKEEHSSHNMK
;
A
#
# COMPACT_ATOMS: atom_id res chain seq x y z
N MET A 1 -28.66 14.94 84.43
CA MET A 1 -29.52 14.59 83.29
C MET A 1 -28.83 13.73 82.23
N SER A 2 -27.49 13.68 82.16
CA SER A 2 -26.75 12.82 81.20
C SER A 2 -26.88 11.31 81.47
N SER A 3 -27.01 10.90 82.74
CA SER A 3 -26.97 9.49 83.14
C SER A 3 -28.18 8.67 82.70
N ASP A 4 -29.36 9.28 82.60
CA ASP A 4 -30.59 8.61 82.16
C ASP A 4 -30.62 8.39 80.63
N GLU A 5 -30.07 9.31 79.85
CA GLU A 5 -29.94 9.14 78.39
C GLU A 5 -28.95 8.03 78.02
N ASP A 6 -27.84 7.92 78.76
CA ASP A 6 -26.84 6.87 78.55
C ASP A 6 -27.37 5.46 78.90
N LEU A 7 -28.17 5.35 79.96
CA LEU A 7 -28.85 4.11 80.35
C LEU A 7 -29.93 3.70 79.33
N GLN A 8 -30.68 4.66 78.78
CA GLN A 8 -31.67 4.39 77.72
C GLN A 8 -31.01 3.88 76.44
N LYS A 9 -29.88 4.47 76.03
CA LYS A 9 -29.08 4.00 74.88
C LYS A 9 -28.51 2.59 75.10
N TYR A 10 -28.03 2.29 76.31
CA TYR A 10 -27.52 0.96 76.66
C TYR A 10 -28.62 -0.12 76.60
N ASN A 11 -29.82 0.19 77.07
CA ASN A 11 -30.97 -0.72 77.00
C ASN A 11 -31.46 -0.93 75.56
N GLU A 12 -31.45 0.13 74.74
CA GLU A 12 -31.84 0.06 73.33
C GLU A 12 -30.83 -0.75 72.50
N THR A 13 -29.53 -0.58 72.75
CA THR A 13 -28.46 -1.35 72.10
C THR A 13 -28.50 -2.83 72.52
N THR A 14 -28.64 -3.11 73.82
CA THR A 14 -28.79 -4.49 74.32
C THR A 14 -30.03 -5.19 73.73
N SER A 15 -31.16 -4.47 73.61
CA SER A 15 -32.38 -4.99 72.99
C SER A 15 -32.22 -5.27 71.48
N LYS A 16 -31.51 -4.38 70.76
CA LYS A 16 -31.15 -4.60 69.35
C LYS A 16 -30.25 -5.82 69.19
N ASP A 17 -29.25 -5.98 70.05
CA ASP A 17 -28.32 -7.11 70.02
C ASP A 17 -29.03 -8.44 70.29
N LEU A 18 -29.96 -8.48 71.25
CA LEU A 18 -30.79 -9.67 71.52
C LEU A 18 -31.68 -10.04 70.32
N ARG A 19 -32.29 -9.06 69.65
CA ARG A 19 -33.07 -9.28 68.42
C ARG A 19 -32.20 -9.81 67.27
N ILE A 20 -30.97 -9.32 67.13
CA ILE A 20 -30.02 -9.81 66.13
C ILE A 20 -29.67 -11.28 66.42
N VAL A 21 -29.42 -11.64 67.68
CA VAL A 21 -29.13 -13.04 68.05
C VAL A 21 -30.32 -13.95 67.80
N GLU A 22 -31.53 -13.52 68.15
CA GLU A 22 -32.75 -14.31 67.93
C GLU A 22 -33.05 -14.51 66.44
N THR A 23 -32.95 -13.45 65.64
CA THR A 23 -33.15 -13.53 64.18
C THR A 23 -32.08 -14.38 63.52
N LYS A 24 -30.80 -14.25 63.93
CA LYS A 24 -29.72 -15.12 63.48
C LYS A 24 -30.01 -16.59 63.78
N ARG A 25 -30.45 -16.92 65.00
CA ARG A 25 -30.80 -18.30 65.39
C ARG A 25 -31.95 -18.84 64.53
N LYS A 26 -33.04 -18.08 64.38
CA LYS A 26 -34.20 -18.47 63.56
C LYS A 26 -33.81 -18.71 62.10
N THR A 27 -33.03 -17.80 61.50
CA THR A 27 -32.55 -17.93 60.13
C THR A 27 -31.61 -19.11 59.96
N GLN A 28 -30.68 -19.32 60.90
CA GLN A 28 -29.78 -20.47 60.89
C GLN A 28 -30.56 -21.80 60.95
N GLU A 29 -31.54 -21.92 61.83
CA GLU A 29 -32.40 -23.11 61.91
C GLU A 29 -33.20 -23.34 60.62
N ALA A 30 -33.77 -22.28 60.04
CA ALA A 30 -34.50 -22.36 58.78
C ALA A 30 -33.60 -22.79 57.62
N LEU A 31 -32.39 -22.23 57.52
CA LEU A 31 -31.41 -22.62 56.50
C LEU A 31 -30.94 -24.06 56.70
N ASN A 32 -30.66 -24.47 57.93
CA ASN A 32 -30.30 -25.86 58.23
C ASN A 32 -31.39 -26.85 57.81
N ARG A 33 -32.68 -26.51 57.98
CA ARG A 33 -33.80 -27.33 57.49
C ARG A 33 -33.80 -27.46 55.96
N VAL A 34 -33.56 -26.35 55.24
CA VAL A 34 -33.50 -26.37 53.77
C VAL A 34 -32.27 -27.13 53.28
N LEU A 35 -31.11 -26.94 53.92
CA LEU A 35 -29.87 -27.64 53.61
C LEU A 35 -30.02 -29.15 53.82
N ASN A 36 -30.56 -29.57 54.97
CA ASN A 36 -30.78 -31.00 55.25
C ASN A 36 -31.72 -31.63 54.21
N LYS A 37 -32.79 -30.94 53.79
CA LYS A 37 -33.67 -31.41 52.70
C LYS A 37 -32.95 -31.56 51.36
N LYS A 38 -32.12 -30.57 50.98
CA LYS A 38 -31.33 -30.62 49.73
C LYS A 38 -30.26 -31.72 49.76
N LEU A 39 -29.57 -31.88 50.89
CA LEU A 39 -28.53 -32.91 51.06
C LEU A 39 -29.12 -34.32 50.97
N VAL A 40 -30.30 -34.56 51.55
CA VAL A 40 -31.00 -35.85 51.45
C VAL A 40 -31.40 -36.14 50.00
N SER A 41 -31.86 -35.14 49.24
CA SER A 41 -32.21 -35.32 47.83
C SER A 41 -31.00 -35.55 46.90
N GLY A 42 -29.80 -35.10 47.29
CA GLY A 42 -28.57 -35.22 46.50
C GLY A 42 -27.76 -36.49 46.78
N LYS A 43 -28.00 -37.17 47.91
CA LYS A 43 -27.38 -38.47 48.19
C LYS A 43 -28.15 -39.56 47.44
N VAL A 44 -27.50 -40.23 46.49
CA VAL A 44 -28.00 -41.48 45.92
C VAL A 44 -28.20 -42.47 47.07
N THR A 45 -29.34 -43.16 47.10
CA THR A 45 -29.92 -44.07 48.11
C THR A 45 -29.02 -45.24 48.58
N THR A 46 -27.73 -45.20 48.25
CA THR A 46 -26.73 -46.24 48.53
C THR A 46 -26.31 -46.34 49.99
N LEU A 47 -26.62 -45.36 50.83
CA LEU A 47 -26.25 -45.37 52.25
C LEU A 47 -27.39 -44.83 53.13
N SER A 48 -28.16 -45.78 53.69
CA SER A 48 -28.76 -45.71 55.03
C SER A 48 -29.76 -44.58 55.32
N THR A 49 -31.04 -44.81 54.98
CA THR A 49 -32.21 -44.34 55.76
C THR A 49 -33.34 -45.38 55.79
N SER A 50 -33.07 -46.61 55.37
CA SER A 50 -34.05 -47.71 55.31
C SER A 50 -34.33 -48.38 56.66
N GLY A 51 -33.80 -47.87 57.78
CA GLY A 51 -33.89 -48.52 59.09
C GLY A 51 -34.31 -47.63 60.27
N GLU A 52 -34.62 -46.34 60.05
CA GLU A 52 -35.33 -45.58 61.09
C GLU A 52 -36.82 -45.73 60.83
N ASP A 53 -37.47 -46.61 61.60
CA ASP A 53 -38.92 -46.71 61.66
C ASP A 53 -39.50 -45.35 62.04
N LYS A 54 -39.92 -44.58 61.02
CA LYS A 54 -40.59 -43.30 61.24
C LYS A 54 -41.85 -43.57 62.07
N GLN A 55 -41.84 -43.07 63.31
CA GLN A 55 -42.91 -43.32 64.26
C GLN A 55 -44.25 -42.86 63.68
N SER A 56 -45.24 -43.75 63.68
CA SER A 56 -46.57 -43.45 63.15
C SER A 56 -47.24 -42.36 63.96
N THR A 57 -47.76 -41.33 63.30
CA THR A 57 -48.48 -40.23 63.97
C THR A 57 -49.99 -40.44 63.89
N TYR A 58 -50.69 -40.17 64.99
CA TYR A 58 -52.15 -40.21 65.03
C TYR A 58 -52.73 -38.80 64.91
N VAL A 59 -53.50 -38.54 63.87
CA VAL A 59 -54.15 -37.26 63.60
C VAL A 59 -55.64 -37.40 63.82
N LYS A 60 -56.20 -36.58 64.71
CA LYS A 60 -57.64 -36.47 64.89
C LYS A 60 -58.22 -35.55 63.82
N TYR A 61 -59.00 -36.11 62.90
CA TYR A 61 -59.63 -35.39 61.81
C TYR A 61 -61.13 -35.23 62.05
N THR A 62 -61.64 -34.01 61.89
CA THR A 62 -63.07 -33.71 61.95
C THR A 62 -63.55 -33.29 60.57
N SER A 63 -64.33 -34.14 59.91
CA SER A 63 -64.81 -33.87 58.55
C SER A 63 -65.89 -32.79 58.55
N ALA A 64 -65.79 -31.84 57.62
CA ALA A 64 -66.77 -30.76 57.46
C ALA A 64 -68.08 -31.21 56.79
N GLN A 65 -68.05 -32.27 55.97
CA GLN A 65 -69.14 -32.68 55.08
C GLN A 65 -70.00 -33.81 55.63
N LEU A 66 -69.64 -34.38 56.78
CA LEU A 66 -70.01 -35.75 57.15
C LEU A 66 -70.97 -35.80 58.35
N GLY A 67 -71.92 -34.86 58.38
CA GLY A 67 -72.92 -34.80 59.44
C GLY A 67 -73.91 -35.97 59.42
N ASN A 68 -74.18 -36.58 58.25
CA ASN A 68 -75.30 -37.52 58.05
C ASN A 68 -74.98 -38.72 57.13
N SER A 69 -73.71 -39.06 56.87
CA SER A 69 -73.40 -40.24 56.04
C SER A 69 -73.47 -41.52 56.87
N THR A 70 -74.12 -42.55 56.36
CA THR A 70 -74.12 -43.89 56.93
C THR A 70 -73.08 -44.76 56.25
N ASP A 71 -72.41 -45.63 57.00
CA ASP A 71 -71.55 -46.67 56.43
C ASP A 71 -72.36 -47.67 55.57
N ALA A 72 -71.67 -48.52 54.79
CA ALA A 72 -72.30 -49.59 54.01
C ALA A 72 -73.16 -50.56 54.86
N GLU A 73 -72.98 -50.54 56.18
CA GLU A 73 -73.75 -51.30 57.18
C GLU A 73 -74.85 -50.48 57.88
N GLY A 74 -75.17 -49.27 57.39
CA GLY A 74 -76.29 -48.45 57.88
C GLY A 74 -76.05 -47.73 59.22
N ARG A 75 -74.82 -47.76 59.77
CA ARG A 75 -74.46 -47.09 61.02
C ARG A 75 -74.10 -45.63 60.78
N GLN A 76 -74.51 -44.73 61.69
CA GLN A 76 -74.14 -43.31 61.62
C GLN A 76 -72.64 -43.15 61.89
N LEU A 77 -71.92 -42.58 60.92
CA LEU A 77 -70.50 -42.29 61.06
C LEU A 77 -70.26 -41.16 62.07
N SER A 78 -69.26 -41.33 62.93
CA SER A 78 -68.85 -40.26 63.83
C SER A 78 -68.23 -39.11 63.03
N ARG A 79 -68.60 -37.88 63.40
CA ARG A 79 -68.03 -36.65 62.82
C ARG A 79 -66.51 -36.56 62.94
N GLN A 80 -65.94 -37.26 63.91
CA GLN A 80 -64.50 -37.29 64.19
C GLN A 80 -63.94 -38.68 63.83
N ARG A 81 -62.76 -38.70 63.22
CA ARG A 81 -61.98 -39.90 62.88
C ARG A 81 -60.55 -39.73 63.40
N ILE A 82 -59.92 -40.82 63.82
CA ILE A 82 -58.50 -40.82 64.17
C ILE A 82 -57.76 -41.55 63.05
N ILE A 83 -56.84 -40.85 62.39
CA ILE A 83 -56.09 -41.35 61.23
C ILE A 83 -54.67 -41.63 61.67
N LYS A 84 -54.19 -42.85 61.44
CA LYS A 84 -52.78 -43.20 61.60
C LYS A 84 -52.05 -42.88 60.30
N VAL A 85 -51.11 -41.94 60.35
CA VAL A 85 -50.26 -41.56 59.21
C VAL A 85 -48.89 -42.23 59.38
N THR A 86 -48.50 -42.98 58.36
CA THR A 86 -47.22 -43.69 58.27
C THR A 86 -46.59 -43.41 56.92
N ASP A 87 -45.30 -43.09 56.89
CA ASP A 87 -44.56 -42.97 55.64
C ASP A 87 -44.33 -44.36 55.05
N GLU A 88 -44.63 -44.51 53.76
CA GLU A 88 -44.38 -45.75 53.03
C GLU A 88 -42.87 -45.97 52.83
N HIS A 89 -42.42 -47.21 52.98
CA HIS A 89 -41.03 -47.59 52.72
C HIS A 89 -40.80 -47.69 51.20
N VAL A 90 -39.90 -46.87 50.66
CA VAL A 90 -39.63 -46.78 49.22
C VAL A 90 -38.46 -47.69 48.84
N ASP A 91 -38.60 -48.46 47.77
CA ASP A 91 -37.54 -49.30 47.21
C ASP A 91 -36.33 -48.44 46.76
N PRO A 92 -35.11 -48.70 47.27
CA PRO A 92 -33.92 -47.95 46.90
C PRO A 92 -33.48 -48.13 45.43
N MET A 93 -33.93 -49.17 44.73
CA MET A 93 -33.59 -49.46 43.33
C MET A 93 -34.61 -48.92 42.33
N LEU A 94 -35.75 -48.39 42.80
CA LEU A 94 -36.80 -47.88 41.94
C LEU A 94 -36.35 -46.55 41.27
N PRO A 95 -36.47 -46.42 39.94
CA PRO A 95 -36.17 -45.16 39.26
C PRO A 95 -37.22 -44.09 39.54
N SER A 96 -36.91 -42.83 39.21
CA SER A 96 -37.84 -41.71 39.34
C SER A 96 -39.13 -41.95 38.55
N SER A 97 -40.28 -41.96 39.24
CA SER A 97 -41.59 -42.21 38.64
C SER A 97 -42.12 -41.08 37.73
N PHE A 98 -41.62 -39.85 37.87
CA PHE A 98 -42.19 -38.68 37.21
C PHE A 98 -41.18 -37.94 36.31
N GLN A 99 -41.66 -37.49 35.15
CA GLN A 99 -40.92 -36.58 34.26
C GLN A 99 -41.18 -35.13 34.69
N ILE A 100 -40.11 -34.40 35.04
CA ILE A 100 -40.20 -33.00 35.47
C ILE A 100 -40.30 -32.10 34.23
N ARG A 101 -41.41 -31.37 34.07
CA ARG A 101 -41.61 -30.37 33.02
C ARG A 101 -41.42 -28.96 33.57
N LYS A 102 -40.80 -28.05 32.79
CA LYS A 102 -40.64 -26.64 33.16
C LYS A 102 -41.84 -25.83 32.67
N ALA A 103 -42.50 -25.12 33.59
CA ALA A 103 -43.53 -24.13 33.25
C ALA A 103 -42.89 -22.75 32.97
N PRO A 104 -43.53 -21.89 32.14
CA PRO A 104 -43.15 -20.48 32.06
C PRO A 104 -43.20 -19.81 33.44
N PRO A 105 -42.35 -18.80 33.70
CA PRO A 105 -42.43 -18.05 34.93
C PRO A 105 -43.83 -17.44 35.06
N GLY A 106 -44.44 -17.61 36.23
CA GLY A 106 -45.73 -16.99 36.54
C GLY A 106 -45.62 -15.45 36.57
N PRO A 107 -46.76 -14.74 36.61
CA PRO A 107 -46.76 -13.32 36.87
C PRO A 107 -46.02 -13.02 38.18
N GLN A 108 -45.33 -11.88 38.25
CA GLN A 108 -44.63 -11.45 39.47
C GLN A 108 -45.65 -11.39 40.61
N THR A 109 -45.37 -12.09 41.71
CA THR A 109 -46.26 -12.17 42.89
C THR A 109 -46.29 -10.88 43.69
N ASP A 110 -45.24 -10.09 43.55
CA ASP A 110 -45.04 -8.88 44.31
C ASP A 110 -45.84 -7.76 43.64
N SER A 111 -46.69 -7.09 44.43
CA SER A 111 -47.38 -5.89 43.97
C SER A 111 -46.33 -4.87 43.50
N ILE A 112 -46.59 -4.21 42.36
CA ILE A 112 -45.68 -3.20 41.81
C ILE A 112 -45.36 -2.18 42.90
N VAL A 113 -44.08 -2.07 43.26
CA VAL A 113 -43.61 -1.13 44.27
C VAL A 113 -43.71 0.28 43.69
N PRO A 114 -44.28 1.27 44.41
CA PRO A 114 -44.34 2.64 43.92
C PRO A 114 -42.94 3.21 43.76
N VAL A 115 -42.64 3.74 42.58
CA VAL A 115 -41.38 4.45 42.31
C VAL A 115 -41.49 5.85 42.90
N LEU A 116 -40.78 6.12 43.99
CA LEU A 116 -40.74 7.42 44.65
C LEU A 116 -39.71 8.32 43.96
N HIS A 117 -40.12 9.03 42.92
CA HIS A 117 -39.29 10.02 42.25
C HIS A 117 -39.12 11.28 43.11
N ASN A 118 -37.94 11.91 43.04
CA ASN A 118 -37.71 13.22 43.67
C ASN A 118 -38.40 14.30 42.82
N ASN A 119 -39.31 15.07 43.43
CA ASN A 119 -40.04 16.15 42.74
C ASN A 119 -39.14 17.33 42.36
N ASP A 120 -37.95 17.43 42.98
CA ASP A 120 -37.00 18.54 42.78
C ASP A 120 -36.24 18.48 41.44
N GLY A 121 -36.27 17.32 40.76
CA GLY A 121 -35.63 17.11 39.46
C GLY A 121 -36.61 17.08 38.28
N ASN A 122 -37.92 17.19 38.55
CA ASN A 122 -38.96 17.11 37.53
C ASN A 122 -39.39 18.52 37.09
N ALA A 123 -38.40 19.38 36.80
CA ALA A 123 -38.70 20.60 36.07
C ALA A 123 -39.21 20.17 34.69
N ASP A 124 -40.44 20.54 34.36
CA ASP A 124 -41.02 20.27 33.05
C ASP A 124 -40.00 20.64 31.98
N LEU A 125 -39.65 19.66 31.13
CA LEU A 125 -38.67 19.86 30.09
C LEU A 125 -39.07 21.09 29.27
N SER A 126 -38.23 22.11 29.28
CA SER A 126 -38.46 23.28 28.45
C SER A 126 -38.54 22.82 27.00
N LYS A 127 -39.44 23.40 26.20
CA LYS A 127 -39.52 23.14 24.75
C LYS A 127 -38.16 23.38 24.06
N THR A 128 -37.34 24.26 24.62
CA THR A 128 -35.97 24.50 24.14
C THR A 128 -35.05 23.32 24.39
N ASP A 129 -35.17 22.68 25.55
CA ASP A 129 -34.35 21.53 25.94
C ASP A 129 -34.78 20.28 25.17
N GLN A 130 -36.09 20.05 25.05
CA GLN A 130 -36.62 18.97 24.21
C GLN A 130 -36.13 19.07 22.76
N LYS A 131 -36.05 20.28 22.19
CA LYS A 131 -35.51 20.49 20.84
C LYS A 131 -34.02 20.18 20.73
N LYS A 132 -33.22 20.49 21.75
CA LYS A 132 -31.78 20.15 21.76
C LYS A 132 -31.56 18.64 21.73
N TRP A 133 -32.42 17.90 22.41
CA TRP A 133 -32.39 16.44 22.44
C TRP A 133 -33.14 15.77 21.28
N ASN A 134 -33.66 16.55 20.32
CA ASN A 134 -34.26 16.01 19.11
C ASN A 134 -33.17 15.53 18.15
N ILE A 135 -32.91 14.23 18.16
CA ILE A 135 -31.93 13.59 17.28
C ILE A 135 -32.56 13.41 15.89
N THR A 136 -31.99 14.07 14.88
CA THR A 136 -32.41 13.93 13.48
C THR A 136 -32.22 12.49 12.96
N PRO A 137 -33.08 11.99 12.06
CA PRO A 137 -32.99 10.63 11.55
C PRO A 137 -31.67 10.39 10.79
N ALA A 138 -31.10 9.22 10.95
CA ALA A 138 -29.89 8.82 10.23
C ALA A 138 -30.21 8.46 8.77
N VAL A 139 -29.78 9.31 7.83
CA VAL A 139 -29.83 9.03 6.39
C VAL A 139 -28.48 8.47 5.97
N SER A 140 -28.43 7.25 5.44
CA SER A 140 -27.17 6.67 4.98
C SER A 140 -27.03 6.72 3.45
N ASN A 141 -25.80 6.86 2.96
CA ASN A 141 -25.51 6.82 1.53
C ASN A 141 -25.46 5.39 0.96
N TRP A 142 -25.31 4.37 1.82
CA TRP A 142 -25.13 2.97 1.39
C TRP A 142 -26.34 2.07 1.60
N LYS A 143 -27.12 2.30 2.66
CA LYS A 143 -28.19 1.38 3.09
C LYS A 143 -29.53 2.11 3.17
N ASN A 144 -30.50 1.54 2.47
CA ASN A 144 -31.89 1.96 2.51
C ASN A 144 -32.78 0.70 2.51
N THR A 145 -32.80 -0.03 3.62
CA THR A 145 -33.45 -1.36 3.71
C THR A 145 -34.96 -1.31 3.49
N LYS A 146 -35.60 -0.21 3.91
CA LYS A 146 -37.04 0.02 3.75
C LYS A 146 -37.38 0.76 2.45
N GLY A 147 -36.39 1.14 1.64
CA GLY A 147 -36.61 1.79 0.35
C GLY A 147 -37.23 3.20 0.43
N PHE A 148 -36.95 3.97 1.48
CA PHE A 148 -37.50 5.33 1.60
C PHE A 148 -37.03 6.23 0.45
N ILE A 149 -37.96 7.00 -0.13
CA ILE A 149 -37.64 8.07 -1.08
C ILE A 149 -37.08 9.23 -0.27
N ILE A 150 -35.80 9.53 -0.47
CA ILE A 150 -35.06 10.55 0.29
C ILE A 150 -34.58 11.59 -0.72
N GLY A 151 -34.90 12.85 -0.48
CA GLY A 151 -34.43 13.99 -1.27
C GLY A 151 -32.90 14.03 -1.38
N ILE A 152 -32.40 14.53 -2.50
CA ILE A 152 -30.95 14.52 -2.81
C ILE A 152 -30.20 15.37 -1.79
N GLU A 153 -30.77 16.50 -1.36
CA GLU A 153 -30.17 17.36 -0.34
C GLU A 153 -29.82 16.58 0.94
N ASN A 154 -30.74 15.75 1.42
CA ASN A 154 -30.54 14.98 2.65
C ASN A 154 -29.50 13.86 2.51
N ARG A 155 -29.23 13.38 1.28
CA ARG A 155 -28.14 12.43 1.00
C ARG A 155 -26.80 13.15 0.87
N VAL A 156 -26.79 14.30 0.20
CA VAL A 156 -25.58 15.09 -0.04
C VAL A 156 -25.06 15.71 1.25
N LEU A 157 -25.94 16.14 2.16
CA LEU A 157 -25.56 16.77 3.44
C LEU A 157 -24.57 15.91 4.26
N ASN A 158 -24.74 14.59 4.29
CA ASN A 158 -23.80 13.70 4.98
C ASN A 158 -22.43 13.61 4.31
N SER A 159 -22.37 13.73 2.98
CA SER A 159 -21.09 13.79 2.25
C SER A 159 -20.38 15.13 2.47
N ALA A 160 -21.13 16.22 2.54
CA ALA A 160 -20.60 17.56 2.77
C ALA A 160 -20.10 17.75 4.21
N GLN A 161 -20.79 17.19 5.21
CA GLN A 161 -20.37 17.29 6.62
C GLN A 161 -19.10 16.49 6.94
N ARG A 162 -18.80 15.43 6.19
CA ARG A 162 -17.61 14.59 6.39
C ARG A 162 -16.35 15.18 5.73
N GLY A 163 -16.19 16.50 5.76
CA GLY A 163 -14.97 17.21 5.35
C GLY A 163 -14.54 17.01 3.91
N THR A 164 -15.42 16.48 3.04
CA THR A 164 -15.10 16.25 1.63
C THR A 164 -15.17 17.56 0.84
N SER A 165 -16.04 18.49 1.24
CA SER A 165 -16.03 19.85 0.70
C SER A 165 -14.87 20.63 1.32
N LEU A 166 -13.92 21.10 0.49
CA LEU A 166 -12.92 22.05 0.95
C LEU A 166 -13.61 23.29 1.50
N THR A 167 -13.15 23.75 2.66
CA THR A 167 -13.61 25.03 3.21
C THR A 167 -13.23 26.17 2.25
N PRO A 168 -14.00 27.26 2.18
CA PRO A 168 -13.68 28.39 1.29
C PRO A 168 -12.27 28.95 1.54
N ALA A 169 -11.82 28.95 2.79
CA ALA A 169 -10.46 29.36 3.17
C ALA A 169 -9.36 28.42 2.64
N GLN A 170 -9.63 27.11 2.56
CA GLN A 170 -8.69 26.15 1.96
C GLN A 170 -8.62 26.31 0.44
N ILE A 171 -9.76 26.55 -0.21
CA ILE A 171 -9.82 26.85 -1.65
C ILE A 171 -8.97 28.09 -1.94
N GLU A 172 -9.20 29.19 -1.23
CA GLU A 172 -8.45 30.43 -1.38
C GLU A 172 -6.94 30.27 -1.11
N ARG A 173 -6.56 29.46 -0.11
CA ARG A 173 -5.15 29.16 0.15
C ARG A 173 -4.51 28.39 -1.00
N SER A 174 -5.22 27.43 -1.59
CA SER A 174 -4.71 26.63 -2.71
C SER A 174 -4.55 27.48 -3.97
N THR A 175 -5.53 28.33 -4.30
CA THR A 175 -5.48 29.19 -5.48
C THR A 175 -4.32 30.18 -5.38
N LYS A 176 -4.14 30.84 -4.23
CA LYS A 176 -3.00 31.76 -4.01
C LYS A 176 -1.64 31.09 -4.19
N LYS A 177 -1.48 29.85 -3.73
CA LYS A 177 -0.22 29.11 -3.93
C LYS A 177 0.04 28.85 -5.41
N PHE A 178 -0.97 28.44 -6.17
CA PHE A 178 -0.83 28.22 -7.61
C PHE A 178 -0.54 29.51 -8.37
N THR A 179 -1.15 30.65 -8.00
CA THR A 179 -0.84 31.93 -8.65
C THR A 179 0.61 32.34 -8.37
N THR A 180 1.05 32.29 -7.11
CA THR A 180 2.45 32.64 -6.75
C THR A 180 3.47 31.78 -7.47
N LEU A 181 3.20 30.48 -7.61
CA LEU A 181 4.05 29.57 -8.36
C LEU A 181 4.07 29.92 -9.85
N SER A 182 2.89 30.20 -10.44
CA SER A 182 2.80 30.54 -11.86
C SER A 182 3.53 31.84 -12.20
N ASP A 183 3.50 32.82 -11.30
CA ASP A 183 4.20 34.10 -11.47
C ASP A 183 5.72 33.91 -11.34
N ALA A 184 6.16 33.14 -10.34
CA ALA A 184 7.58 32.82 -10.15
C ALA A 184 8.16 32.06 -11.36
N LEU A 185 7.40 31.13 -11.96
CA LEU A 185 7.82 30.42 -13.16
C LEU A 185 7.91 31.34 -14.39
N LYS A 186 6.96 32.26 -14.57
CA LYS A 186 7.01 33.25 -15.66
C LYS A 186 8.19 34.21 -15.50
N GLU A 187 8.48 34.65 -14.28
CA GLU A 187 9.63 35.51 -13.99
C GLU A 187 10.95 34.78 -14.25
N ALA A 188 11.07 33.54 -13.78
CA ALA A 188 12.24 32.70 -14.03
C ALA A 188 12.45 32.47 -15.54
N GLU A 189 11.38 32.21 -16.30
CA GLU A 189 11.44 32.07 -17.76
C GLU A 189 11.94 33.36 -18.44
N LYS A 190 11.38 34.51 -18.05
CA LYS A 190 11.80 35.81 -18.59
C LYS A 190 13.29 36.06 -18.33
N LYS A 191 13.75 35.82 -17.10
CA LYS A 191 15.16 35.97 -16.71
C LYS A 191 16.08 35.02 -17.49
N ALA A 192 15.65 33.77 -17.71
CA ALA A 192 16.40 32.80 -18.50
C ALA A 192 16.52 33.24 -19.97
N LYS A 193 15.44 33.79 -20.56
CA LYS A 193 15.45 34.33 -21.93
C LYS A 193 16.37 35.55 -22.05
N GLU A 194 16.33 36.46 -21.08
CA GLU A 194 17.21 37.64 -21.03
C GLU A 194 18.69 37.24 -20.96
N ASP A 195 19.06 36.31 -20.07
CA ASP A 195 20.43 35.80 -19.97
C ASP A 195 20.88 35.11 -21.27
N LEU A 196 20.01 34.30 -21.89
CA LEU A 196 20.32 33.65 -23.17
C LEU A 196 20.49 34.66 -24.32
N ALA A 197 19.65 35.69 -24.36
CA ALA A 197 19.76 36.78 -25.33
C ALA A 197 21.07 37.56 -25.15
N MET A 198 21.43 37.89 -23.91
CA MET A 198 22.71 38.54 -23.58
C MET A 198 23.89 37.64 -23.98
N ARG A 199 23.91 36.38 -23.56
CA ARG A 199 24.98 35.44 -23.96
C ARG A 199 25.07 35.29 -25.47
N SER A 200 23.94 35.28 -26.18
CA SER A 200 23.93 35.21 -27.64
C SER A 200 24.50 36.49 -28.29
N SER A 201 24.18 37.68 -27.77
CA SER A 201 24.70 38.94 -28.32
C SER A 201 26.21 39.06 -28.08
N TRP A 202 26.68 38.73 -26.88
CA TRP A 202 28.11 38.68 -26.53
C TRP A 202 28.89 37.69 -27.40
N ARG A 203 28.34 36.47 -27.60
CA ARG A 203 28.96 35.47 -28.50
C ARG A 203 29.05 35.99 -29.93
N LYS A 204 28.01 36.64 -30.44
CA LYS A 204 28.01 37.25 -31.79
C LYS A 204 29.08 38.34 -31.90
N GLN A 205 29.16 39.25 -30.93
CA GLN A 205 30.18 40.30 -30.91
C GLN A 205 31.60 39.72 -30.92
N LYS A 206 31.87 38.72 -30.08
CA LYS A 206 33.19 38.06 -30.03
C LYS A 206 33.55 37.32 -31.32
N VAL A 207 32.56 36.73 -32.01
CA VAL A 207 32.77 36.12 -33.32
C VAL A 207 33.08 37.18 -34.37
N ILE A 208 32.37 38.31 -34.35
CA ILE A 208 32.64 39.45 -35.25
C ILE A 208 34.06 39.96 -35.01
N GLU A 209 34.44 40.24 -33.76
CA GLU A 209 35.77 40.70 -33.36
C GLU A 209 36.87 39.73 -33.84
N LYS A 210 36.73 38.43 -33.59
CA LYS A 210 37.67 37.43 -34.13
C LYS A 210 37.73 37.43 -35.64
N SER A 211 36.60 37.62 -36.33
CA SER A 211 36.55 37.69 -37.79
C SER A 211 37.22 38.98 -38.32
N THR A 212 37.13 40.09 -37.60
CA THR A 212 37.81 41.34 -37.95
C THR A 212 39.32 41.23 -37.70
N ASP A 213 39.73 40.71 -36.55
CA ASP A 213 41.14 40.49 -36.21
C ASP A 213 41.83 39.57 -37.21
N THR A 214 41.16 38.48 -37.59
CA THR A 214 41.68 37.56 -38.62
C THR A 214 41.77 38.24 -39.98
N LYS A 215 40.78 39.04 -40.39
CA LYS A 215 40.85 39.85 -41.63
C LYS A 215 42.00 40.85 -41.60
N GLU A 216 42.20 41.57 -40.49
CA GLU A 216 43.31 42.51 -40.33
C GLU A 216 44.66 41.81 -40.37
N ARG A 217 44.78 40.67 -39.67
CA ARG A 217 45.99 39.84 -39.70
C ARG A 217 46.31 39.34 -41.11
N LEU A 218 45.29 38.89 -41.85
CA LEU A 218 45.45 38.48 -43.24
C LEU A 218 45.81 39.67 -44.15
N SER A 219 45.24 40.85 -43.89
CA SER A 219 45.56 42.08 -44.61
C SER A 219 47.02 42.50 -44.42
N LYS A 220 47.51 42.52 -43.17
CA LYS A 220 48.92 42.80 -42.84
C LYS A 220 49.88 41.80 -43.50
N LEU A 221 49.56 40.51 -43.45
CA LEU A 221 50.33 39.46 -44.12
C LEU A 221 50.37 39.66 -45.65
N ALA A 222 49.24 40.04 -46.25
CA ALA A 222 49.16 40.32 -47.67
C ALA A 222 49.95 41.59 -48.06
N GLU A 223 49.93 42.64 -47.23
CA GLU A 223 50.72 43.86 -47.43
C GLU A 223 52.22 43.55 -47.32
N GLU A 224 52.64 42.77 -46.33
CA GLU A 224 54.02 42.31 -46.17
C GLU A 224 54.46 41.48 -47.39
N ALA A 225 53.63 40.54 -47.87
CA ALA A 225 53.90 39.79 -49.07
C ALA A 225 54.02 40.69 -50.32
N ARG A 226 53.18 41.72 -50.44
CA ARG A 226 53.27 42.73 -51.52
C ARG A 226 54.56 43.55 -51.43
N LYS A 227 54.96 44.01 -50.23
CA LYS A 227 56.22 44.72 -50.00
C LYS A 227 57.44 43.85 -50.32
N SER A 228 57.43 42.58 -49.90
CA SER A 228 58.48 41.61 -50.26
C SER A 228 58.57 41.44 -51.78
N ARG A 229 57.43 41.35 -52.47
CA ARG A 229 57.39 41.23 -53.94
C ARG A 229 57.88 42.50 -54.64
N GLN A 230 57.53 43.68 -54.14
CA GLN A 230 58.05 44.96 -54.65
C GLN A 230 59.56 45.09 -54.40
N TYR A 231 60.04 44.67 -53.24
CA TYR A 231 61.47 44.63 -52.94
C TYR A 231 62.21 43.69 -53.89
N ASP A 232 61.68 42.49 -54.13
CA ASP A 232 62.24 41.55 -55.12
C ASP A 232 62.20 42.10 -56.56
N GLN A 233 61.20 42.92 -56.92
CA GLN A 233 61.18 43.65 -58.19
C GLN A 233 62.22 44.77 -58.26
N ASN A 234 62.40 45.58 -57.21
CA ASN A 234 63.44 46.60 -57.14
C ASN A 234 64.86 45.99 -57.23
N LEU A 235 65.06 44.78 -56.70
CA LEU A 235 66.30 44.01 -56.87
C LEU A 235 66.60 43.63 -58.33
N GLN A 236 65.61 43.63 -59.24
CA GLN A 236 65.82 43.36 -60.67
C GLN A 236 66.43 44.56 -61.42
N GLY A 237 66.31 45.78 -60.89
CA GLY A 237 66.87 47.02 -61.46
C GLY A 237 68.34 47.32 -61.11
N MET A 238 68.94 46.56 -60.19
CA MET A 238 70.33 46.73 -59.75
C MET A 238 71.34 46.07 -60.71
N SER A 239 72.56 46.61 -60.75
CA SER A 239 73.67 46.13 -61.59
C SER A 239 73.98 44.64 -61.33
N LYS A 240 74.51 43.91 -62.34
CA LYS A 240 74.78 42.46 -62.23
C LYS A 240 75.74 42.07 -61.09
N GLN A 241 76.55 43.01 -60.58
CA GLN A 241 77.53 42.80 -59.52
C GLN A 241 76.85 42.70 -58.14
N GLU A 242 76.00 43.67 -57.79
CA GLU A 242 75.36 43.78 -56.47
C GLU A 242 74.30 42.69 -56.23
N ARG A 243 73.61 42.24 -57.29
CA ARG A 243 72.63 41.15 -57.21
C ARG A 243 73.23 39.82 -56.77
N ARG A 244 74.51 39.58 -57.07
CA ARG A 244 75.21 38.34 -56.70
C ARG A 244 75.61 38.34 -55.23
N GLU A 245 76.00 39.49 -54.69
CA GLU A 245 76.42 39.63 -53.29
C GLU A 245 75.23 39.59 -52.33
N GLU A 246 74.14 40.31 -52.63
CA GLU A 246 72.93 40.31 -51.80
C GLU A 246 72.26 38.92 -51.79
N ARG A 247 72.20 38.24 -52.95
CA ARG A 247 71.67 36.88 -53.04
C ARG A 247 72.57 35.87 -52.32
N ARG A 248 73.89 36.07 -52.29
CA ARG A 248 74.83 35.25 -51.51
C ARG A 248 74.67 35.49 -50.01
N ARG A 249 74.44 36.72 -49.56
CA ARG A 249 74.14 37.04 -48.15
C ARG A 249 72.81 36.43 -47.71
N ARG A 250 71.76 36.56 -48.53
CA ARG A 250 70.43 35.99 -48.26
C ARG A 250 70.46 34.46 -48.25
N ALA A 251 71.12 33.83 -49.22
CA ALA A 251 71.33 32.39 -49.21
C ALA A 251 72.14 31.91 -47.99
N GLN A 252 73.09 32.72 -47.49
CA GLN A 252 73.80 32.43 -46.24
C GLN A 252 72.91 32.57 -44.99
N GLU A 253 72.00 33.55 -44.94
CA GLU A 253 71.03 33.71 -43.85
C GLU A 253 69.89 32.68 -43.89
N GLU A 254 69.46 32.31 -45.09
CA GLU A 254 68.45 31.29 -45.35
C GLU A 254 69.01 29.91 -45.05
N LEU A 255 70.24 29.59 -45.45
CA LEU A 255 70.96 28.38 -45.01
C LEU A 255 71.16 28.35 -43.48
N LYS A 256 71.26 29.49 -42.81
CA LYS A 256 71.29 29.55 -41.32
C LYS A 256 69.92 29.27 -40.69
N ARG A 257 68.81 29.63 -41.35
CA ARG A 257 67.43 29.31 -40.89
C ARG A 257 66.98 27.89 -41.28
N ASP A 258 67.40 27.41 -42.46
CA ASP A 258 67.02 26.13 -43.06
C ASP A 258 67.88 24.93 -42.61
N LYS A 259 68.95 25.18 -41.87
CA LYS A 259 69.67 24.12 -41.11
C LYS A 259 68.81 23.42 -40.06
N THR A 260 67.57 23.87 -39.84
CA THR A 260 66.58 23.18 -39.02
C THR A 260 65.61 22.40 -39.92
N THR A 261 65.82 21.08 -40.02
CA THR A 261 64.93 20.19 -40.76
C THR A 261 63.51 20.30 -40.21
N THR A 262 62.46 20.16 -41.04
CA THR A 262 61.04 20.08 -40.58
C THR A 262 60.86 19.03 -39.49
N ARG A 263 61.61 17.92 -39.57
CA ARG A 263 61.75 16.90 -38.53
C ARG A 263 62.22 17.47 -37.18
N ASP A 264 63.23 18.33 -37.19
CA ASP A 264 63.79 18.95 -35.98
C ASP A 264 62.85 19.99 -35.38
N LYS A 265 62.11 20.71 -36.23
CA LYS A 265 61.06 21.67 -35.79
C LYS A 265 59.90 20.94 -35.12
N ILE A 266 59.44 19.82 -35.68
CA ILE A 266 58.38 18.98 -35.08
C ILE A 266 58.86 18.39 -33.74
N ARG A 267 60.10 17.90 -33.68
CA ARG A 267 60.69 17.38 -32.44
C ARG A 267 60.81 18.45 -31.35
N ARG A 268 61.19 19.68 -31.70
CA ARG A 268 61.23 20.82 -30.76
C ARG A 268 59.85 21.23 -30.28
N LEU A 269 58.88 21.39 -31.19
CA LEU A 269 57.49 21.73 -30.82
C LEU A 269 56.85 20.66 -29.92
N ALA A 270 57.11 19.38 -30.17
CA ALA A 270 56.60 18.30 -29.33
C ALA A 270 57.30 18.28 -27.96
N LYS A 271 58.60 18.54 -27.91
CA LYS A 271 59.36 18.67 -26.66
C LYS A 271 58.88 19.83 -25.79
N ASP A 272 58.53 20.97 -26.39
CA ASP A 272 57.94 22.12 -25.67
C ASP A 272 56.57 21.79 -25.06
N GLN A 273 55.84 20.84 -25.66
CA GLN A 273 54.60 20.29 -25.11
C GLN A 273 54.83 19.10 -24.15
N GLY A 274 56.08 18.76 -23.84
CA GLY A 274 56.45 17.64 -22.97
C GLY A 274 56.21 16.25 -23.55
N ARG A 275 56.10 16.11 -24.88
CA ARG A 275 55.76 14.85 -25.56
C ARG A 275 56.94 14.35 -26.37
N GLU A 276 57.34 13.09 -26.15
CA GLU A 276 58.32 12.41 -27.00
C GLU A 276 57.64 11.78 -28.21
N VAL A 277 58.14 12.08 -29.41
CA VAL A 277 57.59 11.54 -30.67
C VAL A 277 58.53 10.48 -31.22
N SER A 278 57.99 9.29 -31.47
CA SER A 278 58.71 8.18 -32.10
C SER A 278 59.10 8.52 -33.54
N ASP A 279 60.26 8.02 -33.99
CA ASP A 279 60.82 8.17 -35.34
C ASP A 279 59.85 7.76 -36.46
N ARG A 280 58.89 6.87 -36.15
CA ARG A 280 57.83 6.46 -37.08
C ARG A 280 56.81 7.56 -37.37
N VAL A 281 56.49 8.39 -36.36
CA VAL A 281 55.58 9.54 -36.49
C VAL A 281 56.28 10.70 -37.20
N LEU A 282 57.60 10.82 -37.03
CA LEU A 282 58.43 11.78 -37.76
C LEU A 282 58.62 11.41 -39.24
N MET A 283 58.56 10.12 -39.60
CA MET A 283 58.55 9.63 -40.99
C MET A 283 57.16 9.71 -41.65
N SER A 284 56.10 9.70 -40.85
CA SER A 284 54.68 9.75 -41.25
C SER A 284 54.22 11.10 -41.85
N VAL A 285 55.12 12.07 -42.03
CA VAL A 285 54.80 13.39 -42.60
C VAL A 285 54.88 13.40 -44.14
N THR A 286 55.14 12.26 -44.78
CA THR A 286 55.00 12.11 -46.24
C THR A 286 53.53 12.09 -46.64
N GLU A 287 53.14 12.89 -47.64
CA GLU A 287 51.76 13.10 -48.12
C GLU A 287 50.96 11.83 -48.46
N ALA A 288 51.63 10.71 -48.69
CA ALA A 288 51.01 9.44 -49.10
C ALA A 288 50.10 8.79 -48.03
N PHE A 289 50.25 9.11 -46.74
CA PHE A 289 49.44 8.50 -45.66
C PHE A 289 48.28 9.39 -45.15
N LYS A 290 48.32 10.71 -45.37
CA LYS A 290 47.24 11.62 -44.96
C LYS A 290 45.95 11.37 -45.74
N LYS A 291 46.06 10.97 -47.01
CA LYS A 291 44.90 10.74 -47.91
C LYS A 291 44.09 9.47 -47.58
N LYS A 292 44.55 8.63 -46.65
CA LYS A 292 43.92 7.33 -46.30
C LYS A 292 43.31 7.28 -44.89
N GLN A 293 43.43 8.34 -44.09
CA GLN A 293 43.12 8.31 -42.65
C GLN A 293 42.22 9.48 -42.17
N ASP A 294 41.57 10.22 -43.07
CA ASP A 294 40.60 11.26 -42.66
C ASP A 294 39.29 10.69 -42.10
N GLU A 295 39.10 9.36 -42.14
CA GLU A 295 38.06 8.64 -41.44
C GLU A 295 38.71 7.54 -40.58
N ALA A 296 38.50 7.60 -39.27
CA ALA A 296 38.88 6.50 -38.38
C ALA A 296 38.01 5.28 -38.74
N VAL A 297 38.56 4.36 -39.55
CA VAL A 297 37.89 3.10 -39.88
C VAL A 297 37.83 2.27 -38.60
N PHE A 298 36.69 2.34 -37.90
CA PHE A 298 36.41 1.42 -36.79
C PHE A 298 36.29 0.00 -37.33
N ASP A 299 36.68 -0.99 -36.53
CA ASP A 299 36.46 -2.39 -36.87
C ASP A 299 34.95 -2.67 -36.98
N SER A 300 34.54 -3.14 -38.16
CA SER A 300 33.18 -3.56 -38.47
C SER A 300 32.57 -4.51 -37.43
N SER A 301 33.39 -5.36 -36.81
CA SER A 301 32.94 -6.31 -35.79
C SER A 301 32.46 -5.61 -34.51
N ILE A 302 33.12 -4.52 -34.13
CA ILE A 302 32.81 -3.73 -32.94
C ILE A 302 31.59 -2.86 -33.19
N TYR A 303 31.47 -2.28 -34.38
CA TYR A 303 30.33 -1.45 -34.76
C TYR A 303 29.02 -2.25 -34.77
N LEU A 304 29.05 -3.47 -35.32
CA LEU A 304 27.88 -4.36 -35.33
C LEU A 304 27.54 -4.88 -33.93
N LYS A 305 28.52 -5.06 -33.05
CA LYS A 305 28.31 -5.57 -31.68
C LYS A 305 27.76 -4.52 -30.71
N SER A 306 28.18 -3.25 -30.86
CA SER A 306 27.89 -2.20 -29.86
C SER A 306 26.60 -1.42 -30.12
N GLY A 307 25.86 -1.74 -31.18
CA GLY A 307 24.91 -0.82 -31.79
C GLY A 307 23.56 -0.60 -31.09
N SER A 308 22.98 -1.55 -30.34
CA SER A 308 21.55 -1.38 -29.99
C SER A 308 20.92 -2.17 -28.84
N ASN A 309 21.63 -3.07 -28.14
CA ASN A 309 20.94 -4.01 -27.23
C ASN A 309 20.95 -3.63 -25.74
N ALA A 310 21.66 -2.57 -25.35
CA ALA A 310 21.78 -2.18 -23.93
C ALA A 310 20.81 -1.06 -23.50
N THR A 311 20.20 -0.33 -24.42
CA THR A 311 19.40 0.88 -24.08
C THR A 311 17.90 0.66 -24.08
N ASN A 312 17.42 -0.50 -24.54
CA ASN A 312 15.99 -0.86 -24.62
C ASN A 312 15.66 -2.04 -23.68
N GLN A 313 16.21 -2.04 -22.47
CA GLN A 313 15.84 -3.04 -21.46
C GLN A 313 14.70 -2.49 -20.59
N ASP A 314 13.73 -3.35 -20.28
CA ASP A 314 12.68 -3.05 -19.30
C ASP A 314 13.33 -2.74 -17.94
N GLU A 315 12.83 -1.73 -17.21
CA GLU A 315 13.45 -1.30 -15.94
C GLU A 315 13.49 -2.41 -14.87
N ASP A 316 12.73 -3.49 -15.04
CA ASP A 316 12.66 -4.65 -14.15
C ASP A 316 13.68 -5.77 -14.49
N LYS A 317 14.52 -5.60 -15.53
CA LYS A 317 15.57 -6.57 -15.88
C LYS A 317 16.89 -6.25 -15.16
N VAL A 318 17.27 -7.11 -14.20
CA VAL A 318 18.50 -6.96 -13.40
C VAL A 318 19.76 -7.49 -14.12
N TYR A 319 19.60 -8.36 -15.12
CA TYR A 319 20.72 -9.01 -15.81
C TYR A 319 20.63 -8.84 -17.33
N ASP A 320 21.79 -8.52 -17.93
CA ASP A 320 21.94 -8.32 -19.39
C ASP A 320 21.93 -9.63 -20.20
N THR A 321 22.32 -10.74 -19.58
CA THR A 321 22.49 -12.05 -20.24
C THR A 321 21.63 -13.13 -19.57
N PRO A 322 20.93 -13.99 -20.33
CA PRO A 322 20.18 -15.10 -19.75
C PRO A 322 21.13 -16.11 -19.09
N LEU A 323 20.68 -16.73 -17.99
CA LEU A 323 21.47 -17.67 -17.20
C LEU A 323 21.88 -18.93 -17.99
N PHE A 324 21.06 -19.36 -18.95
CA PHE A 324 21.32 -20.50 -19.80
C PHE A 324 21.44 -20.06 -21.26
N SER A 325 22.54 -20.44 -21.91
CA SER A 325 22.71 -20.26 -23.36
C SER A 325 21.78 -21.14 -24.18
N GLN A 326 21.08 -22.09 -23.55
CA GLN A 326 20.24 -23.07 -24.23
C GLN A 326 19.10 -22.38 -24.98
N GLU A 327 18.44 -21.36 -24.41
CA GLU A 327 17.37 -20.62 -25.11
C GLU A 327 17.83 -19.99 -26.44
N ALA A 328 19.05 -19.45 -26.47
CA ALA A 328 19.64 -18.89 -27.70
C ALA A 328 20.00 -19.98 -28.72
N VAL A 329 20.27 -21.20 -28.27
CA VAL A 329 20.64 -22.35 -29.10
C VAL A 329 19.40 -23.18 -29.48
N LEU A 330 18.25 -23.06 -28.80
CA LEU A 330 17.04 -23.87 -29.06
C LEU A 330 16.57 -23.80 -30.53
N SER A 331 16.81 -22.69 -31.22
CA SER A 331 16.51 -22.54 -32.66
C SER A 331 17.47 -23.29 -33.58
N ASP A 332 18.61 -23.77 -33.07
CA ASP A 332 19.70 -24.41 -33.82
C ASP A 332 20.18 -25.75 -33.20
N VAL A 333 19.58 -26.21 -32.08
CA VAL A 333 19.95 -27.48 -31.39
C VAL A 333 19.88 -28.68 -32.34
N TYR A 334 18.93 -28.69 -33.27
CA TYR A 334 18.84 -29.75 -34.26
C TYR A 334 18.31 -29.24 -35.60
N ARG A 335 19.24 -28.81 -36.46
CA ARG A 335 18.96 -28.58 -37.87
C ARG A 335 19.65 -29.67 -38.67
N THR A 336 18.89 -30.59 -39.26
CA THR A 336 19.46 -31.60 -40.14
C THR A 336 20.09 -30.88 -41.32
N ARG A 337 21.42 -30.99 -41.49
CA ARG A 337 22.16 -30.37 -42.60
C ARG A 337 21.94 -31.15 -43.90
N ASN A 338 20.69 -31.29 -44.33
CA ASN A 338 20.35 -32.08 -45.51
C ASN A 338 20.45 -31.26 -46.80
N SER A 339 21.62 -30.64 -47.02
CA SER A 339 21.92 -29.96 -48.28
C SER A 339 23.38 -30.06 -48.72
N HIS A 340 24.26 -30.79 -48.01
CA HIS A 340 25.67 -30.79 -48.39
C HIS A 340 26.51 -32.07 -48.25
N SER A 341 25.98 -33.23 -47.85
CA SER A 341 26.71 -34.50 -47.99
C SER A 341 25.92 -35.70 -47.43
N GLN A 342 25.16 -36.42 -48.25
CA GLN A 342 24.97 -37.89 -48.14
C GLN A 342 24.31 -38.41 -49.43
N SER A 343 25.12 -38.86 -50.40
CA SER A 343 24.65 -39.77 -51.45
C SER A 343 24.74 -41.21 -50.93
N GLY A 344 23.71 -41.65 -50.21
CA GLY A 344 23.56 -43.06 -49.82
C GLY A 344 23.04 -43.88 -51.00
N LEU A 345 23.68 -45.02 -51.29
CA LEU A 345 23.20 -45.95 -52.31
C LEU A 345 21.78 -46.43 -51.96
N ASN A 346 20.89 -46.30 -52.94
CA ASN A 346 19.60 -46.98 -53.05
C ASN A 346 18.40 -46.42 -52.25
N SER A 347 18.02 -45.17 -52.52
CA SER A 347 16.64 -44.72 -52.28
C SER A 347 16.07 -43.97 -53.48
N LYS A 348 15.04 -44.57 -54.09
CA LYS A 348 14.20 -43.98 -55.14
C LYS A 348 13.48 -42.74 -54.59
N SER A 349 13.39 -41.71 -55.41
CA SER A 349 12.64 -40.47 -55.14
C SER A 349 11.15 -40.77 -55.01
N SER A 350 10.63 -40.79 -53.78
CA SER A 350 9.22 -40.55 -53.51
C SER A 350 9.08 -39.17 -52.86
N VAL A 351 8.48 -38.25 -53.59
CA VAL A 351 7.98 -36.98 -53.06
C VAL A 351 6.90 -37.29 -52.04
N THR A 352 7.15 -36.96 -50.78
CA THR A 352 6.10 -36.85 -49.76
C THR A 352 6.30 -35.52 -49.06
N GLU A 353 5.38 -34.58 -49.31
CA GLU A 353 5.24 -33.35 -48.54
C GLU A 353 4.97 -33.72 -47.08
N SER A 354 5.98 -33.56 -46.23
CA SER A 354 5.82 -33.63 -44.80
C SER A 354 5.79 -32.21 -44.25
N ASN A 355 4.57 -31.66 -44.15
CA ASN A 355 4.31 -30.45 -43.37
C ASN A 355 4.52 -30.76 -41.89
N TYR A 356 5.72 -30.50 -41.38
CA TYR A 356 5.98 -30.48 -39.94
C TYR A 356 5.72 -29.06 -39.43
N THR A 357 4.54 -28.85 -38.85
CA THR A 357 4.30 -27.69 -37.99
C THR A 357 5.08 -27.91 -36.70
N ALA A 358 5.96 -26.97 -36.32
CA ALA A 358 6.67 -27.04 -35.05
C ALA A 358 5.67 -27.01 -33.89
N MET A 359 5.73 -28.01 -33.00
CA MET A 359 4.99 -27.99 -31.74
C MET A 359 5.55 -26.86 -30.87
N THR A 360 4.75 -25.81 -30.67
CA THR A 360 5.02 -24.78 -29.66
C THR A 360 4.47 -25.25 -28.32
N PHE A 361 5.34 -25.41 -27.32
CA PHE A 361 4.91 -25.62 -25.94
C PHE A 361 4.39 -24.29 -25.38
N VAL A 362 3.08 -24.21 -25.18
CA VAL A 362 2.44 -23.12 -24.45
C VAL A 362 2.63 -23.38 -22.96
N LYS A 363 3.15 -22.38 -22.24
CA LYS A 363 3.26 -22.39 -20.78
C LYS A 363 1.84 -22.29 -20.21
N GLU A 364 1.39 -23.33 -19.50
CA GLU A 364 0.14 -23.32 -18.74
C GLU A 364 0.24 -22.35 -17.55
N THR A 365 0.07 -21.07 -17.80
CA THR A 365 -0.44 -20.11 -16.83
C THR A 365 -1.22 -19.07 -17.61
N ASP A 366 -2.51 -18.94 -17.29
CA ASP A 366 -3.45 -17.90 -17.71
C ASP A 366 -4.59 -18.39 -18.61
N THR A 367 -5.44 -19.24 -18.04
CA THR A 367 -6.84 -19.40 -18.46
C THR A 367 -7.75 -18.72 -17.45
N SER A 368 -8.01 -17.43 -17.65
CA SER A 368 -9.25 -16.79 -17.22
C SER A 368 -9.52 -15.58 -18.12
N GLU A 369 -10.75 -15.51 -18.62
CA GLU A 369 -11.38 -14.38 -19.32
C GLU A 369 -11.22 -14.33 -20.84
N ILE A 370 -11.97 -15.24 -21.47
CA ILE A 370 -12.74 -14.92 -22.67
C ILE A 370 -13.91 -14.04 -22.20
N GLU A 371 -14.02 -12.80 -22.69
CA GLU A 371 -15.30 -12.22 -23.16
C GLU A 371 -15.09 -10.87 -23.89
N GLU A 372 -15.61 -10.86 -25.13
CA GLU A 372 -16.21 -9.72 -25.84
C GLU A 372 -15.35 -8.50 -26.26
N LYS A 373 -14.85 -8.58 -27.49
CA LYS A 373 -14.77 -7.42 -28.38
C LYS A 373 -15.97 -7.48 -29.33
N GLU A 374 -16.98 -6.67 -29.08
CA GLU A 374 -17.92 -6.21 -30.12
C GLU A 374 -17.65 -4.74 -30.45
N GLU A 375 -17.88 -4.46 -31.73
CA GLU A 375 -17.41 -3.32 -32.47
C GLU A 375 -18.26 -2.07 -32.21
N HIS A 376 -17.60 -0.93 -31.98
CA HIS A 376 -18.22 0.37 -32.03
C HIS A 376 -18.52 0.75 -33.49
N SER A 377 -19.79 0.64 -33.89
CA SER A 377 -20.33 1.31 -35.08
C SER A 377 -21.13 2.55 -34.67
N SER A 378 -20.73 3.68 -35.22
CA SER A 378 -21.32 5.01 -35.08
C SER A 378 -22.70 5.11 -35.75
N HIS A 379 -23.69 5.68 -35.06
CA HIS A 379 -24.66 6.54 -35.74
C HIS A 379 -25.32 7.58 -34.81
N ASN A 380 -25.13 8.83 -35.21
CA ASN A 380 -25.64 10.03 -34.59
C ASN A 380 -26.82 10.53 -35.44
N MET A 381 -28.04 10.52 -34.91
CA MET A 381 -29.18 11.30 -35.43
C MET A 381 -30.25 11.44 -34.34
N LYS A 382 -30.33 12.62 -33.72
CA LYS A 382 -31.53 13.45 -33.64
C LYS A 382 -31.20 14.81 -33.05
#